data_AF-A0A7C9D1E1-F1
#
_entry.id   AF-A0A7C9D1E1-F1
#
_cell.length_a   1.000
_cell.length_b   1.000
_cell.length_c   1.000
_cell.angle_alpha   90.00
_cell.angle_beta   90.00
_cell.angle_gamma   90.00
#
_symmetry.space_group_name_H-M   'P 1'
#
loop_
_entity.id
_entity.type
_entity.pdbx_description
1 polymer ?
#
loop_
_entity_poly.entity_id
_entity_poly.type
_entity_poly.pdbx_seq_one_letter_code
_entity_poly.pdbx_strand_id
1 'polypeptide(L)'
;LPIYHARKYVNELPRYPKQQFSARFPNVSPVAVDLLEKMLIFDPIKRITVDEALCHPYLESLHDLNDEPVCSAPFNFDFEQSSLTEKDVKELIWKESVTFNPDPTQ
;
A
#
# COMPACT_ATOMS: atom_id res chain seq x y z
N LEU A 1 7.40 5.64 -24.48
CA LEU A 1 6.93 4.65 -23.49
C LEU A 1 7.57 4.98 -22.13
N PRO A 2 6.78 5.33 -21.10
CA PRO A 2 7.28 5.81 -19.80
C PRO A 2 8.33 4.89 -19.15
N ILE A 3 8.16 3.57 -19.31
CA ILE A 3 9.05 2.53 -18.77
C ILE A 3 10.47 2.65 -19.35
N TYR A 4 10.60 3.00 -20.64
CA TYR A 4 11.90 3.16 -21.28
C TYR A 4 12.69 4.34 -20.68
N HIS A 5 12.01 5.48 -20.45
CA HIS A 5 12.64 6.66 -19.86
C HIS A 5 13.08 6.41 -18.42
N ALA A 6 12.25 5.73 -17.61
CA ALA A 6 12.59 5.37 -16.24
C ALA A 6 13.81 4.43 -16.17
N ARG A 7 13.85 3.38 -17.00
CA ARG A 7 14.98 2.43 -17.02
C ARG A 7 16.27 3.10 -17.47
N LYS A 8 16.21 3.94 -18.50
CA LYS A 8 17.37 4.72 -18.97
C LYS A 8 17.91 5.61 -17.85
N TYR A 9 17.05 6.34 -17.17
CA TYR A 9 17.43 7.22 -16.07
C TYR A 9 18.15 6.47 -14.93
N VAL A 10 17.60 5.35 -14.47
CA VAL A 10 18.23 4.54 -13.40
C VAL A 10 19.62 4.03 -13.82
N ASN A 11 19.81 3.68 -15.10
CA ASN A 11 21.10 3.23 -15.61
C ASN A 11 22.15 4.35 -15.74
N GLU A 12 21.72 5.61 -15.85
CA GLU A 12 22.61 6.78 -15.93
C GLU A 12 23.08 7.28 -14.56
N LEU A 13 22.42 6.86 -13.48
CA LEU A 13 22.82 7.22 -12.12
C LEU A 13 24.17 6.59 -11.73
N PRO A 14 24.95 7.26 -10.85
CA PRO A 14 26.12 6.66 -10.23
C PRO A 14 25.76 5.34 -9.50
N ARG A 15 26.74 4.46 -9.32
CA ARG A 15 26.55 3.25 -8.53
C ARG A 15 26.49 3.58 -7.05
N TYR A 16 25.37 3.28 -6.42
CA TYR A 16 25.18 3.40 -4.97
C TYR A 16 25.25 2.01 -4.32
N PRO A 17 26.29 1.71 -3.52
CA PRO A 17 26.36 0.43 -2.81
C PRO A 17 25.28 0.35 -1.71
N LYS A 18 24.71 -0.84 -1.50
CA LYS A 18 23.78 -1.08 -0.38
C LYS A 18 24.51 -0.80 0.93
N GLN A 19 23.94 0.08 1.75
CA GLN A 19 24.40 0.28 3.12
C GLN A 19 23.76 -0.77 4.04
N GLN A 20 24.52 -1.31 4.98
CA GLN A 20 23.99 -2.24 5.97
C GLN A 20 23.13 -1.47 6.98
N PHE A 21 21.86 -1.84 7.11
CA PHE A 21 20.96 -1.13 8.01
C PHE A 21 21.32 -1.35 9.47
N SER A 22 21.81 -2.53 9.83
CA SER A 22 22.33 -2.83 11.18
C SER A 22 23.44 -1.87 11.62
N ALA A 23 24.34 -1.49 10.70
CA ALA A 23 25.41 -0.53 10.97
C ALA A 23 24.88 0.91 11.06
N ARG A 24 23.83 1.25 10.30
CA ARG A 24 23.22 2.58 10.30
C ARG A 24 22.31 2.82 11.50
N PHE A 25 21.66 1.76 11.98
CA PHE A 25 20.69 1.76 13.08
C PHE A 25 21.12 0.77 14.17
N PRO A 26 22.26 1.01 14.86
CA PRO A 26 22.83 0.05 15.80
C PRO A 26 21.97 -0.19 17.05
N ASN A 27 21.06 0.74 17.37
CA ASN A 27 20.21 0.69 18.56
C ASN A 27 18.81 0.11 18.27
N VAL A 28 18.60 -0.42 17.06
CA VAL A 28 17.31 -1.00 16.67
C VAL A 28 17.42 -2.53 16.77
N SER A 29 16.32 -3.17 17.16
CA SER A 29 16.24 -4.62 17.26
C SER A 29 16.63 -5.28 15.93
N PRO A 30 17.52 -6.30 15.92
CA PRO A 30 17.93 -6.98 14.69
C PRO A 30 16.75 -7.55 13.88
N VAL A 31 15.71 -8.04 14.56
CA VAL A 31 14.50 -8.56 13.88
C VAL A 31 13.66 -7.45 13.25
N ALA A 32 13.70 -6.23 13.79
CA ALA A 32 13.04 -5.07 13.20
C ALA A 32 13.80 -4.60 11.95
N VAL A 33 15.13 -4.61 12.02
CA VAL A 33 16.00 -4.30 10.88
C VAL A 33 15.80 -5.30 9.75
N ASP A 34 15.68 -6.59 10.06
CA ASP A 34 15.39 -7.65 9.08
C ASP A 34 14.06 -7.41 8.35
N LEU A 35 12.99 -7.09 9.08
CA LEU A 35 11.70 -6.74 8.47
C LEU A 35 11.83 -5.52 7.55
N LEU A 36 12.52 -4.48 8.01
CA LEU A 36 12.74 -3.25 7.22
C LEU A 36 13.51 -3.52 5.93
N GLU A 37 14.54 -4.39 5.96
CA GLU A 37 15.28 -4.78 4.77
C GLU A 37 14.41 -5.54 3.76
N LYS A 38 13.43 -6.33 4.22
CA LYS A 38 12.45 -7.03 3.37
C LYS A 38 11.38 -6.11 2.80
N MET A 39 11.03 -5.02 3.49
CA MET A 39 10.08 -4.00 3.03
C MET A 39 10.69 -3.00 2.03
N LEU A 40 11.94 -2.61 2.24
CA LEU A 40 12.62 -1.58 1.42
C LEU A 40 13.37 -2.16 0.22
N ILE A 41 12.77 -3.16 -0.43
CA ILE A 41 13.28 -3.72 -1.69
C ILE A 41 12.84 -2.84 -2.87
N PHE A 42 13.81 -2.50 -3.73
CA PHE A 42 13.60 -1.65 -4.90
C PHE A 42 12.66 -2.30 -5.93
N ASP A 43 12.83 -3.60 -6.15
CA ASP A 43 11.96 -4.39 -7.01
C ASP A 43 10.65 -4.70 -6.27
N PRO A 44 9.49 -4.16 -6.69
CA PRO A 44 8.24 -4.34 -5.98
C PRO A 44 7.78 -5.81 -5.94
N ILE A 45 8.19 -6.64 -6.90
CA ILE A 45 7.82 -8.07 -6.95
C ILE A 45 8.56 -8.85 -5.86
N LYS A 46 9.74 -8.37 -5.43
CA LYS A 46 10.57 -9.01 -4.40
C LYS A 46 10.32 -8.47 -3.00
N ARG A 47 9.45 -7.46 -2.87
CA ARG A 47 9.08 -6.90 -1.58
C ARG A 47 8.21 -7.91 -0.84
N ILE A 48 8.45 -8.06 0.46
CA ILE A 48 7.59 -8.87 1.34
C ILE A 48 6.12 -8.44 1.21
N THR A 49 5.22 -9.42 1.17
CA THR A 49 3.78 -9.14 1.16
C THR A 49 3.30 -8.69 2.55
N VAL A 50 2.08 -8.15 2.62
CA VAL A 50 1.47 -7.80 3.91
C VAL A 50 1.30 -9.04 4.78
N ASP A 51 0.81 -10.14 4.23
CA ASP A 51 0.61 -11.40 4.97
C ASP A 51 1.93 -11.97 5.51
N GLU A 52 3.00 -11.95 4.70
CA GLU A 52 4.34 -12.38 5.12
C GLU A 52 4.93 -11.46 6.20
N ALA A 53 4.65 -10.15 6.12
CA ALA A 53 5.10 -9.17 7.10
C ALA A 53 4.39 -9.33 8.44
N LEU A 54 3.08 -9.62 8.44
CA LEU A 54 2.31 -9.92 9.66
C LEU A 54 2.81 -11.19 10.35
N CYS A 55 3.17 -12.22 9.58
CA CYS A 55 3.81 -13.44 10.08
C CYS A 55 5.28 -13.26 10.55
N HIS A 56 5.85 -12.06 10.48
CA HIS A 56 7.27 -11.85 10.77
C HIS A 56 7.56 -11.92 12.28
N PRO A 57 8.71 -12.47 12.73
CA PRO A 57 9.09 -12.54 14.15
C PRO A 57 9.09 -11.20 14.90
N TYR A 58 9.14 -10.08 14.17
CA TYR A 58 9.06 -8.75 14.77
C TYR A 58 7.65 -8.41 15.27
N LEU A 59 6.61 -8.95 14.64
CA LEU A 59 5.20 -8.74 14.97
C LEU A 59 4.56 -9.93 15.69
N GLU A 60 5.33 -10.98 16.00
CA GLU A 60 4.83 -12.23 16.59
C GLU A 60 3.98 -12.02 17.85
N SER A 61 4.35 -11.05 18.70
CA SER A 61 3.60 -10.76 19.93
C SER A 61 2.25 -10.05 19.70
N LEU A 62 2.01 -9.55 18.49
CA LEU A 62 0.82 -8.78 18.10
C LEU A 62 -0.03 -9.50 17.04
N HIS A 63 0.55 -10.45 16.31
CA HIS A 63 -0.12 -11.11 15.20
C HIS A 63 -1.26 -12.01 15.68
N ASP A 64 -2.49 -11.72 15.24
CA ASP A 64 -3.69 -12.52 15.52
C ASP A 64 -4.59 -12.58 14.29
N LEU A 65 -4.72 -13.78 13.71
CA LEU A 65 -5.55 -14.02 12.54
C LEU A 65 -7.04 -13.69 12.75
N ASN A 66 -7.53 -13.72 13.99
CA ASN A 66 -8.93 -13.38 14.29
C ASN A 66 -9.17 -11.86 14.30
N ASP A 67 -8.15 -11.06 14.57
CA ASP A 67 -8.20 -9.59 14.61
C ASP A 67 -7.66 -8.96 13.31
N GLU A 68 -7.31 -9.78 12.32
CA GLU A 68 -6.80 -9.38 11.00
C GLU A 68 -7.75 -9.83 9.85
N PRO A 69 -9.00 -9.32 9.80
CA PRO A 69 -9.97 -9.76 8.80
C PRO A 69 -9.62 -9.27 7.39
N VAL A 70 -9.86 -10.13 6.40
CA VAL A 70 -9.77 -9.77 4.97
C VAL A 70 -11.14 -9.35 4.45
N CYS A 71 -11.18 -8.30 3.63
CA CYS A 71 -12.42 -7.89 2.95
C CYS A 71 -12.89 -8.99 1.98
N SER A 72 -14.15 -9.40 2.08
CA SER A 72 -14.72 -10.49 1.27
C SER A 72 -14.86 -10.15 -0.22
N ALA A 73 -14.83 -8.86 -0.57
CA ALA A 73 -14.96 -8.39 -1.94
C ALA A 73 -13.94 -7.28 -2.23
N PRO A 74 -13.38 -7.24 -3.45
CA PRO A 74 -12.58 -6.10 -3.88
C PRO A 74 -13.46 -4.84 -3.94
N PHE A 75 -12.87 -3.69 -3.67
CA PHE A 75 -13.54 -2.40 -3.84
C PHE A 75 -13.77 -2.10 -5.33
N ASN A 76 -14.93 -1.55 -5.67
CA ASN A 76 -15.29 -1.20 -7.04
C ASN A 76 -14.84 0.24 -7.37
N PHE A 77 -13.99 0.39 -8.39
CA PHE A 77 -13.46 1.68 -8.86
C PHE A 77 -14.19 2.23 -10.11
N ASP A 78 -15.41 1.78 -10.40
CA ASP A 78 -16.20 2.22 -11.57
C ASP A 78 -16.46 3.74 -11.59
N PHE A 79 -16.41 4.42 -10.44
CA PHE A 79 -16.52 5.88 -10.37
C PHE A 79 -15.27 6.60 -10.89
N GLU A 80 -14.11 5.95 -11.02
CA GLU A 80 -12.88 6.57 -11.57
C GLU A 80 -12.86 6.59 -13.11
N GLN A 81 -13.97 6.21 -13.75
CA GLN A 81 -14.10 6.31 -15.19
C GLN A 81 -13.87 7.76 -15.64
N SER A 82 -12.96 7.92 -16.63
CA SER A 82 -12.42 9.21 -17.07
C SER A 82 -13.45 10.16 -17.70
N SER A 83 -14.72 9.76 -17.76
CA SER A 83 -15.83 10.47 -18.40
C SER A 83 -16.78 11.18 -17.44
N LEU A 84 -16.58 11.08 -16.12
CA LEU A 84 -17.45 11.79 -15.16
C LEU A 84 -17.20 13.30 -15.18
N THR A 85 -18.28 14.06 -15.29
CA THR A 85 -18.26 15.51 -15.10
C THR A 85 -18.41 15.87 -13.63
N GLU A 86 -18.12 17.13 -13.26
CA GLU A 86 -18.38 17.65 -11.91
C GLU A 86 -19.84 17.43 -11.47
N LYS A 87 -20.78 17.56 -12.40
CA LYS A 87 -22.21 17.34 -12.13
C LYS A 87 -22.49 15.88 -11.77
N ASP A 88 -21.89 14.94 -12.48
CA ASP A 88 -22.07 13.50 -12.23
C ASP A 88 -21.50 13.12 -10.86
N VAL A 89 -20.33 13.66 -10.50
CA VAL A 89 -19.73 13.45 -9.18
C VAL A 89 -20.63 14.02 -8.07
N LYS A 90 -21.18 15.23 -8.23
CA LYS A 90 -22.14 15.80 -7.27
C LYS A 90 -23.37 14.91 -7.09
N GLU A 91 -23.86 14.34 -8.18
CA GLU A 91 -25.01 13.43 -8.14
C GLU A 91 -24.68 12.11 -7.42
N LEU A 92 -23.49 11.53 -7.66
CA LEU A 92 -23.03 10.33 -6.95
C LEU A 92 -22.90 10.58 -5.44
N ILE A 93 -22.29 11.71 -5.04
CA ILE A 93 -22.16 12.08 -3.62
C ILE A 93 -23.55 12.28 -2.99
N TRP A 94 -24.47 12.95 -3.69
CA TRP A 94 -25.84 13.13 -3.20
C TRP A 94 -26.56 11.78 -3.01
N LYS A 95 -26.47 10.87 -3.99
CA LYS A 95 -27.07 9.52 -3.90
C LYS A 95 -26.54 8.72 -2.71
N GLU A 96 -25.24 8.77 -2.46
CA GLU A 96 -24.62 8.13 -1.29
C GLU A 96 -25.16 8.76 0.00
N SER A 97 -25.21 10.10 0.09
CA SER A 97 -25.72 10.82 1.27
C SER A 97 -27.17 10.45 1.60
N VAL A 98 -28.04 10.31 0.60
CA VAL A 98 -29.46 9.93 0.79
C VAL A 98 -29.59 8.47 1.22
N THR A 99 -28.67 7.59 0.81
CA THR A 99 -28.66 6.18 1.23
C THR A 99 -28.46 6.05 2.74
N PHE A 100 -27.59 6.89 3.33
CA PHE A 100 -27.34 6.90 4.77
C PHE A 100 -28.29 7.81 5.56
N ASN A 101 -28.89 8.81 4.90
CA ASN A 101 -29.81 9.76 5.51
C ASN A 101 -31.10 9.81 4.67
N PRO A 102 -31.93 8.76 4.70
CA PRO A 102 -33.20 8.77 3.97
C PRO A 102 -34.08 9.88 4.54
N ASP A 103 -34.65 10.70 3.65
CA ASP A 103 -35.59 11.74 4.04
C ASP A 103 -36.81 11.08 4.72
N PRO A 104 -37.32 11.56 5.87
CA PRO A 104 -38.44 10.93 6.57
C PRO A 104 -39.76 10.88 5.77
N THR A 105 -39.81 11.54 4.61
CA THR A 105 -41.03 11.75 3.80
C THR A 105 -41.03 11.05 2.44
N GLN A 106 -40.20 10.02 2.21
CA GLN A 106 -40.48 9.02 1.17
C GLN A 106 -41.30 7.86 1.71
#